data_AF-A0A820EWN9-F1
#
_entry.id   AF-A0A820EWN9-F1
#
_cell.length_a   1.000
_cell.length_b   1.000
_cell.length_c   1.000
_cell.angle_alpha   90.00
_cell.angle_beta   90.00
_cell.angle_gamma   90.00
#
_symmetry.space_group_name_H-M   'P 1'
#
loop_
_entity.id
_entity.type
_entity.pdbx_description
1 polymer ?
#
loop_
_entity_poly.entity_id
_entity_poly.type
_entity_poly.pdbx_seq_one_letter_code
_entity_poly.pdbx_strand_id
1 'polypeptide(L)'
;MTSTFLVYPSSPTGNNRRLELAGLDVWRMARIDNVFVYPSRINIDRFKEALSRTLSLWSFITGRSRLDTDEQYFIEMSNNPIPVTLFTNYEFVKWPFDSNILGISWAHELGDAASCLNFSYTLSRLYQHMEPLEPLPIFERRLWKHDEIDPSLLSTMKHFRDAKPLEEMWKKFMIDQEAYDQVNLSFSGEQLVKLRTLAGEDNITIQDALTAYIILTLNKYCYYNDDKRRILRM
;
A
#
# COMPACT_ATOMS: atom_id res chain seq x y z
N MET A 1 6.32 3.01 -26.50
CA MET A 1 5.55 1.79 -26.86
C MET A 1 5.05 1.18 -25.58
N THR A 2 3.75 0.87 -25.52
CA THR A 2 3.10 0.28 -24.35
C THR A 2 2.66 -1.13 -24.72
N SER A 3 3.00 -2.11 -23.88
CA SER A 3 2.48 -3.47 -24.01
C SER A 3 1.98 -3.95 -22.66
N THR A 4 0.89 -4.71 -22.67
CA THR A 4 0.32 -5.32 -21.46
C THR A 4 0.28 -6.82 -21.64
N PHE A 5 0.67 -7.55 -20.61
CA PHE A 5 0.59 -9.01 -20.57
C PHE A 5 0.00 -9.47 -19.24
N LEU A 6 -0.54 -10.68 -19.25
CA LEU A 6 -1.16 -11.31 -18.08
C LEU A 6 -0.17 -12.30 -17.45
N VAL A 7 -0.05 -12.28 -16.13
CA VAL A 7 0.77 -13.24 -15.37
C VAL A 7 -0.14 -14.06 -14.47
N TYR A 8 -0.14 -15.37 -14.67
CA TYR A 8 -0.89 -16.34 -13.87
C TYR A 8 -0.02 -16.88 -12.73
N PRO A 9 -0.61 -17.32 -11.61
CA PRO A 9 0.14 -18.08 -10.61
C PRO A 9 0.70 -19.35 -11.23
N SER A 10 1.94 -19.71 -10.86
CA SER A 10 2.62 -20.90 -11.37
C SER A 10 1.98 -22.21 -10.92
N SER A 11 1.23 -22.18 -9.81
CA SER A 11 0.44 -23.31 -9.31
C SER A 11 -0.94 -22.84 -8.82
N PRO A 12 -1.99 -23.66 -8.96
CA PRO A 12 -3.31 -23.37 -8.42
C PRO A 12 -3.26 -23.29 -6.89
N THR A 13 -3.69 -22.18 -6.33
CA THR A 13 -3.51 -21.89 -4.89
C THR A 13 -4.77 -21.32 -4.23
N GLY A 14 -5.82 -21.05 -5.01
CA GLY A 14 -7.10 -20.57 -4.50
C GLY A 14 -7.95 -21.62 -3.79
N ASN A 15 -8.09 -22.83 -4.36
CA ASN A 15 -8.98 -23.91 -3.87
C ASN A 15 -10.38 -23.42 -3.41
N ASN A 16 -10.92 -22.37 -4.03
CA ASN A 16 -12.16 -21.69 -3.63
C ASN A 16 -12.20 -21.25 -2.15
N ARG A 17 -11.04 -21.03 -1.54
CA ARG A 17 -10.92 -20.45 -0.21
C ARG A 17 -11.41 -19.00 -0.24
N ARG A 18 -12.03 -18.58 0.85
CA ARG A 18 -12.49 -17.21 1.06
C ARG A 18 -11.69 -16.59 2.19
N LEU A 19 -11.28 -15.34 1.99
CA LEU A 19 -10.65 -14.52 3.01
C LEU A 19 -11.63 -13.41 3.40
N GLU A 20 -12.25 -13.54 4.56
CA GLU A 20 -13.22 -12.55 5.06
C GLU A 20 -12.52 -11.23 5.39
N LEU A 21 -13.07 -10.11 4.92
CA LEU A 21 -12.56 -8.76 5.19
C LEU A 21 -13.33 -8.14 6.35
N ALA A 22 -12.61 -7.47 7.26
CA ALA A 22 -13.20 -6.84 8.43
C ALA A 22 -12.45 -5.54 8.79
N GLY A 23 -13.11 -4.65 9.54
CA GLY A 23 -12.47 -3.43 10.05
C GLY A 23 -11.77 -2.59 8.95
N LEU A 24 -10.46 -2.41 9.10
CA LEU A 24 -9.63 -1.60 8.19
C LEU A 24 -9.50 -2.20 6.78
N ASP A 25 -9.69 -3.51 6.60
CA ASP A 25 -9.58 -4.13 5.28
C ASP A 25 -10.70 -3.69 4.34
N VAL A 26 -11.84 -3.25 4.90
CA VAL A 26 -12.98 -2.75 4.14
C VAL A 26 -12.73 -1.31 3.66
N TRP A 27 -11.56 -0.73 3.94
CA TRP A 27 -11.14 0.56 3.41
C TRP A 27 -10.70 0.47 1.94
N ARG A 28 -11.62 0.02 1.08
CA ARG A 28 -11.40 -0.35 -0.33
C ARG A 28 -10.97 0.79 -1.25
N MET A 29 -11.06 2.04 -0.79
CA MET A 29 -10.64 3.21 -1.56
C MET A 29 -9.14 3.47 -1.47
N ALA A 30 -8.50 2.99 -0.40
CA ALA A 30 -7.08 3.23 -0.23
C ALA A 30 -6.29 2.32 -1.18
N ARG A 31 -5.34 2.94 -1.88
CA ARG A 31 -4.30 2.24 -2.65
C ARG A 31 -2.94 2.69 -2.15
N ILE A 32 -2.01 1.77 -2.16
CA ILE A 32 -0.61 2.02 -1.86
C ILE A 32 0.14 1.89 -3.18
N ASP A 33 0.46 3.02 -3.78
CA ASP A 33 1.24 3.07 -5.01
C ASP A 33 2.72 3.23 -4.65
N ASN A 34 3.52 2.23 -4.99
CA ASN A 34 4.95 2.21 -4.75
C ASN A 34 5.71 2.25 -6.07
N VAL A 35 6.85 2.96 -6.07
CA VAL A 35 7.73 3.07 -7.22
C VAL A 35 9.13 2.66 -6.80
N PHE A 36 9.69 1.67 -7.49
CA PHE A 36 11.06 1.21 -7.31
C PHE A 36 11.89 1.57 -8.54
N VAL A 37 13.01 2.25 -8.33
CA VAL A 37 13.94 2.65 -9.40
C VAL A 37 15.18 1.78 -9.34
N TYR A 38 15.45 1.05 -10.43
CA TYR A 38 16.60 0.16 -10.54
C TYR A 38 17.61 0.73 -11.53
N PRO A 39 18.91 0.77 -11.19
CA PRO A 39 19.96 1.27 -12.08
C PRO A 39 20.34 0.27 -13.19
N SER A 40 19.62 -0.86 -13.31
CA SER A 40 19.91 -1.93 -14.24
C SER A 40 18.67 -2.37 -15.00
N ARG A 41 18.87 -3.07 -16.12
CA ARG A 41 17.79 -3.62 -16.95
C ARG A 41 17.06 -4.75 -16.23
N ILE A 42 15.74 -4.68 -16.21
CA ILE A 42 14.88 -5.77 -15.74
C ILE A 42 14.71 -6.77 -16.89
N ASN A 43 15.06 -8.03 -16.65
CA ASN A 43 14.76 -9.12 -17.55
C ASN A 43 13.27 -9.47 -17.41
N ILE A 44 12.47 -9.12 -18.43
CA ILE A 44 11.01 -9.25 -18.37
C ILE A 44 10.54 -10.70 -18.24
N ASP A 45 11.22 -11.65 -18.88
CA ASP A 45 10.83 -13.06 -18.81
C ASP A 45 11.13 -13.64 -17.43
N ARG A 46 12.29 -13.31 -16.85
CA ARG A 46 12.62 -13.64 -15.47
C ARG A 46 11.65 -12.99 -14.48
N PHE A 47 11.25 -11.75 -14.73
CA PHE A 47 10.25 -11.05 -13.92
C PHE A 47 8.89 -11.75 -13.96
N LYS A 48 8.41 -12.14 -15.16
CA LYS A 48 7.17 -12.91 -15.32
C LYS A 48 7.21 -14.21 -14.54
N GLU A 49 8.31 -14.96 -14.65
CA GLU A 49 8.50 -16.22 -13.93
C GLU A 49 8.48 -16.01 -12.40
N ALA A 50 9.24 -15.04 -11.91
CA ALA A 50 9.29 -14.70 -10.49
C ALA A 50 7.94 -14.25 -9.95
N LEU A 51 7.22 -13.40 -10.70
CA LEU A 51 5.89 -12.94 -10.35
C LEU A 51 4.90 -14.09 -10.34
N SER A 52 4.93 -14.96 -11.35
CA SER A 52 4.09 -16.17 -11.40
C SER A 52 4.28 -17.05 -10.16
N ARG A 53 5.54 -17.29 -9.74
CA ARG A 53 5.84 -18.02 -8.50
C ARG A 53 5.40 -17.27 -7.24
N THR A 54 5.57 -15.95 -7.22
CA THR A 54 5.15 -15.12 -6.08
C THR A 54 3.64 -15.18 -5.90
N LEU A 55 2.85 -15.11 -6.99
CA LEU A 55 1.39 -15.19 -6.94
C LEU A 55 0.89 -16.55 -6.42
N SER A 56 1.65 -17.62 -6.63
CA SER A 56 1.34 -18.92 -6.03
C SER A 56 1.49 -18.90 -4.50
N LEU A 57 2.49 -18.18 -3.98
CA LEU A 57 2.67 -18.00 -2.53
C LEU A 57 1.65 -16.99 -1.96
N TRP A 58 1.34 -15.95 -2.72
CA TRP A 58 0.46 -14.84 -2.35
C TRP A 58 -0.91 -14.93 -3.03
N SER A 59 -1.53 -16.10 -2.92
CA SER A 59 -2.70 -16.52 -3.70
C SER A 59 -3.99 -15.70 -3.53
N PHE A 60 -4.09 -14.85 -2.52
CA PHE A 60 -5.23 -13.94 -2.37
C PHE A 60 -5.11 -12.70 -3.27
N ILE A 61 -3.91 -12.35 -3.73
CA ILE A 61 -3.66 -11.25 -4.69
C ILE A 61 -4.31 -11.56 -6.04
N THR A 62 -4.34 -12.84 -6.43
CA THR A 62 -5.05 -13.30 -7.63
C THR A 62 -6.54 -13.49 -7.38
N GLY A 63 -7.03 -13.21 -6.17
CA GLY A 63 -8.44 -13.30 -5.80
C GLY A 63 -9.30 -12.17 -6.38
N ARG A 64 -10.58 -12.20 -6.02
CA ARG A 64 -11.53 -11.12 -6.34
C ARG A 64 -12.27 -10.71 -5.08
N SER A 65 -12.29 -9.40 -4.81
CA SER A 65 -13.15 -8.82 -3.80
C SER A 65 -14.61 -9.01 -4.22
N ARG A 66 -15.41 -9.57 -3.31
CA ARG A 66 -16.82 -9.89 -3.47
C ARG A 66 -17.60 -9.36 -2.27
N LEU A 67 -18.89 -9.17 -2.48
CA LEU A 67 -19.87 -8.83 -1.45
C LEU A 67 -20.87 -9.99 -1.41
N ASP A 68 -21.05 -10.59 -0.23
CA ASP A 68 -22.11 -11.59 -0.03
C ASP A 68 -23.48 -10.90 0.20
N THR A 69 -24.54 -11.70 0.18
CA THR A 69 -25.92 -11.28 0.44
C THR A 69 -26.13 -10.62 1.80
N ASP A 70 -25.32 -10.99 2.80
CA ASP A 70 -25.34 -10.43 4.17
C ASP A 70 -24.46 -9.18 4.33
N GLU A 71 -24.14 -8.48 3.23
CA GLU A 71 -23.25 -7.31 3.21
C GLU A 71 -21.81 -7.57 3.69
N GLN A 72 -21.40 -8.84 3.80
CA GLN A 72 -20.06 -9.22 4.18
C GLN A 72 -19.10 -9.18 2.99
N TYR A 73 -17.98 -8.46 3.14
CA TYR A 73 -16.92 -8.41 2.13
C TYR A 73 -15.94 -9.56 2.33
N PHE A 74 -15.53 -10.18 1.22
CA PHE A 74 -14.50 -11.22 1.24
C PHE A 74 -13.70 -11.20 -0.05
N ILE A 75 -12.46 -11.72 0.01
CA ILE A 75 -11.68 -12.04 -1.18
C ILE A 75 -11.89 -13.52 -1.49
N GLU A 76 -12.52 -13.80 -2.62
CA GLU A 76 -12.59 -15.13 -3.19
C GLU A 76 -11.24 -15.46 -3.85
N MET A 77 -10.48 -16.38 -3.25
CA MET A 77 -9.17 -16.75 -3.75
C MET A 77 -9.33 -17.53 -5.06
N SER A 78 -8.69 -17.06 -6.11
CA SER A 78 -8.81 -17.59 -7.46
C SER A 78 -7.45 -17.60 -8.14
N ASN A 79 -7.33 -18.29 -9.28
CA ASN A 79 -6.09 -18.32 -10.06
C ASN A 79 -6.12 -17.31 -11.21
N ASN A 80 -6.86 -16.21 -11.04
CA ASN A 80 -6.97 -15.19 -12.07
C ASN A 80 -5.60 -14.53 -12.31
N PRO A 81 -5.30 -14.15 -13.55
CA PRO A 81 -4.06 -13.45 -13.83
C PRO A 81 -4.12 -12.01 -13.30
N ILE A 82 -2.94 -11.44 -13.08
CA ILE A 82 -2.79 -9.99 -12.89
C ILE A 82 -2.22 -9.35 -14.16
N PRO A 83 -2.68 -8.14 -14.53
CA PRO A 83 -2.11 -7.40 -15.66
C PRO A 83 -0.79 -6.76 -15.26
N VAL A 84 0.21 -6.86 -16.13
CA VAL A 84 1.48 -6.14 -16.05
C VAL A 84 1.62 -5.31 -17.31
N THR A 85 1.82 -4.00 -17.14
CA THR A 85 2.01 -3.08 -18.26
C THR A 85 3.47 -2.66 -18.32
N LEU A 86 4.11 -2.96 -19.44
CA LEU A 86 5.43 -2.48 -19.79
C LEU A 86 5.29 -1.20 -20.61
N PHE A 87 5.90 -0.14 -20.12
CA PHE A 87 5.93 1.15 -20.79
C PHE A 87 7.37 1.53 -21.10
N THR A 88 7.70 1.70 -22.38
CA THR A 88 8.98 2.29 -22.77
C THR A 88 8.81 3.79 -22.96
N ASN A 89 9.47 4.54 -22.08
CA ASN A 89 9.49 5.99 -22.10
C ASN A 89 10.53 6.52 -23.09
N TYR A 90 10.07 7.23 -24.13
CA TYR A 90 10.92 7.91 -25.11
C TYR A 90 10.85 9.45 -25.01
N GLU A 91 9.92 9.99 -24.23
CA GLU A 91 9.52 11.40 -24.27
C GLU A 91 10.05 12.22 -23.10
N PHE A 92 10.26 11.59 -21.95
CA PHE A 92 10.78 12.30 -20.78
C PHE A 92 12.30 12.46 -20.90
N VAL A 93 12.83 13.57 -20.38
CA VAL A 93 14.28 13.78 -20.25
C VAL A 93 14.87 12.51 -19.65
N LYS A 94 15.78 11.86 -20.39
CA LYS A 94 16.41 10.62 -19.94
C LYS A 94 16.85 10.82 -18.50
N TRP A 95 16.36 9.96 -17.62
CA TRP A 95 16.90 9.86 -16.28
C TRP A 95 18.42 9.70 -16.39
N PRO A 96 19.20 10.23 -15.45
CA PRO A 96 20.66 10.28 -15.56
C PRO A 96 21.34 8.90 -15.72
N PHE A 97 20.58 7.80 -15.62
CA PHE A 97 21.03 6.43 -15.82
C PHE A 97 19.98 5.67 -16.66
N ASP A 98 20.38 4.60 -17.36
CA ASP A 98 19.51 3.62 -18.03
C ASP A 98 18.67 2.84 -16.99
N SER A 99 17.82 3.56 -16.28
CA SER A 99 17.07 3.07 -15.13
C SER A 99 15.78 2.42 -15.58
N ASN A 100 15.37 1.40 -14.84
CA ASN A 100 14.08 0.76 -15.01
C ASN A 100 13.22 1.06 -13.78
N ILE A 101 11.95 1.35 -14.02
CA ILE A 101 11.00 1.70 -12.97
C ILE A 101 10.00 0.57 -12.86
N LEU A 102 9.84 0.03 -11.65
CA LEU A 102 8.75 -0.88 -11.32
C LEU A 102 7.74 -0.12 -10.47
N GLY A 103 6.57 0.15 -11.05
CA GLY A 103 5.41 0.62 -10.31
C GLY A 103 4.58 -0.56 -9.79
N ILE A 104 4.20 -0.54 -8.53
CA ILE A 104 3.28 -1.49 -7.92
C ILE A 104 2.10 -0.70 -7.36
N SER A 105 0.90 -1.00 -7.85
CA SER A 105 -0.35 -0.48 -7.26
C SER A 105 -0.98 -1.57 -6.41
N TRP A 106 -1.08 -1.30 -5.12
CA TRP A 106 -1.53 -2.27 -4.12
C TRP A 106 -2.86 -1.82 -3.52
N ALA A 107 -3.92 -2.61 -3.67
CA ALA A 107 -5.19 -2.32 -3.03
C ALA A 107 -5.06 -2.56 -1.52
N HIS A 108 -5.46 -1.59 -0.69
CA HIS A 108 -5.25 -1.66 0.76
C HIS A 108 -6.06 -2.80 1.43
N GLU A 109 -7.11 -3.31 0.75
CA GLU A 109 -7.84 -4.52 1.16
C GLU A 109 -6.97 -5.80 1.12
N LEU A 110 -5.84 -5.77 0.41
CA LEU A 110 -4.85 -6.86 0.38
C LEU A 110 -3.90 -6.82 1.60
N GLY A 111 -3.97 -5.78 2.41
CA GLY A 111 -3.10 -5.57 3.57
C GLY A 111 -2.42 -4.20 3.52
N ASP A 112 -1.66 -3.91 4.57
CA ASP A 112 -0.98 -2.64 4.75
C ASP A 112 0.34 -2.53 3.96
N ALA A 113 1.09 -1.46 4.22
CA ALA A 113 2.39 -1.24 3.60
C ALA A 113 3.41 -2.35 3.92
N ALA A 114 3.33 -3.00 5.09
CA ALA A 114 4.20 -4.11 5.44
C ALA A 114 3.86 -5.35 4.61
N SER A 115 2.57 -5.66 4.42
CA SER A 115 2.14 -6.72 3.49
C SER A 115 2.62 -6.47 2.06
N CYS A 116 2.45 -5.24 1.55
CA CYS A 116 2.93 -4.86 0.21
C CYS A 116 4.47 -4.98 0.10
N LEU A 117 5.22 -4.57 1.13
CA LEU A 117 6.67 -4.71 1.17
C LEU A 117 7.10 -6.18 1.17
N ASN A 118 6.46 -7.03 1.96
CA ASN A 118 6.75 -8.46 2.04
C ASN A 118 6.46 -9.19 0.72
N PHE A 119 5.37 -8.82 0.05
CA PHE A 119 5.09 -9.29 -1.31
C PHE A 119 6.22 -8.88 -2.28
N SER A 120 6.57 -7.59 -2.28
CA SER A 120 7.62 -7.03 -3.14
C SER A 120 8.98 -7.68 -2.88
N TYR A 121 9.27 -7.98 -1.61
CA TYR A 121 10.48 -8.65 -1.19
C TYR A 121 10.51 -10.11 -1.64
N THR A 122 9.40 -10.84 -1.53
CA THR A 122 9.25 -12.21 -2.05
C THR A 122 9.50 -12.23 -3.56
N LEU A 123 8.88 -11.31 -4.31
CA LEU A 123 9.08 -11.13 -5.75
C LEU A 123 10.56 -10.89 -6.08
N SER A 124 11.20 -9.97 -5.36
CA SER A 124 12.62 -9.64 -5.54
C SER A 124 13.53 -10.85 -5.30
N ARG A 125 13.26 -11.65 -4.27
CA ARG A 125 14.05 -12.86 -3.99
C ARG A 125 13.88 -13.92 -5.09
N LEU A 126 12.64 -14.20 -5.49
CA LEU A 126 12.36 -15.16 -6.55
C LEU A 126 12.95 -14.72 -7.90
N TYR A 127 12.94 -13.41 -8.20
CA TYR A 127 13.61 -12.86 -9.37
C TYR A 127 15.13 -13.06 -9.36
N GLN A 128 15.73 -13.10 -8.16
CA GLN A 128 17.15 -13.38 -7.97
C GLN A 128 17.44 -14.88 -7.81
N HIS A 129 16.46 -15.75 -8.08
CA HIS A 129 16.53 -17.20 -7.86
C HIS A 129 16.89 -17.58 -6.41
N MET A 130 16.49 -16.76 -5.45
CA MET A 130 16.57 -17.06 -4.04
C MET A 130 15.22 -17.58 -3.53
N GLU A 131 15.26 -18.47 -2.54
CA GLU A 131 14.05 -18.90 -1.83
C GLU A 131 13.37 -17.72 -1.11
N PRO A 132 12.05 -17.76 -0.85
CA PRO A 132 11.38 -16.81 0.03
C PRO A 132 11.96 -16.80 1.46
N LEU A 133 11.72 -15.74 2.23
CA LEU A 133 12.00 -15.77 3.67
C LEU A 133 10.81 -16.38 4.42
N GLU A 134 11.12 -17.08 5.50
CA GLU A 134 10.13 -17.53 6.48
C GLU A 134 9.84 -16.42 7.52
N PRO A 135 8.62 -16.36 8.09
CA PRO A 135 7.48 -17.19 7.73
C PRO A 135 6.90 -16.80 6.37
N LEU A 136 6.49 -17.79 5.59
CA LEU A 136 5.63 -17.57 4.42
C LEU A 136 4.36 -16.81 4.81
N PRO A 137 3.74 -16.09 3.87
CA PRO A 137 2.54 -15.31 4.18
C PRO A 137 1.40 -16.21 4.68
N ILE A 138 0.85 -15.86 5.84
CA ILE A 138 -0.25 -16.56 6.49
C ILE A 138 -1.54 -15.80 6.17
N PHE A 139 -2.50 -16.50 5.55
CA PHE A 139 -3.81 -15.92 5.18
C PHE A 139 -4.93 -16.30 6.13
N GLU A 140 -4.63 -17.17 7.09
CA GLU A 140 -5.56 -17.52 8.15
C GLU A 140 -5.72 -16.30 9.05
N ARG A 141 -6.87 -15.66 8.96
CA ARG A 141 -7.24 -14.63 9.92
C ARG A 141 -7.55 -15.32 11.23
N ARG A 142 -7.11 -14.69 12.32
CA ARG A 142 -7.75 -14.93 13.61
C ARG A 142 -9.22 -14.59 13.41
N LEU A 143 -10.09 -15.60 13.42
CA LEU A 143 -11.54 -15.40 13.36
C LEU A 143 -11.89 -14.52 14.55
N TRP A 144 -12.20 -13.26 14.29
CA TRP A 144 -12.80 -12.41 15.31
C TRP A 144 -14.18 -12.99 15.53
N LYS A 145 -14.43 -13.54 16.71
CA LYS A 145 -15.79 -13.97 17.01
C LYS A 145 -16.68 -12.74 16.99
N HIS A 146 -17.90 -12.87 16.50
CA HIS A 146 -18.81 -11.75 16.31
C HIS A 146 -19.05 -10.96 17.61
N ASP A 147 -18.90 -11.61 18.78
CA ASP A 147 -18.97 -11.06 20.13
C ASP A 147 -17.67 -10.41 20.65
N GLU A 148 -16.53 -10.67 20.00
CA GLU A 148 -15.23 -10.06 20.33
C GLU A 148 -15.03 -8.70 19.66
N ILE A 149 -15.82 -8.39 18.63
CA ILE A 149 -15.69 -7.11 17.93
C ILE A 149 -16.47 -6.05 18.70
N ASP A 150 -15.75 -5.20 19.42
CA ASP A 150 -16.33 -4.00 20.01
C ASP A 150 -16.97 -3.14 18.91
N PRO A 151 -18.32 -2.96 18.90
CA PRO A 151 -19.00 -2.17 17.89
C PRO A 151 -18.53 -0.70 17.87
N SER A 152 -17.90 -0.23 18.95
CA SER A 152 -17.27 1.09 19.01
C SER A 152 -15.99 1.19 18.18
N LEU A 153 -15.25 0.07 18.02
CA LEU A 153 -14.10 -0.04 17.12
C LEU A 153 -14.54 -0.22 15.66
N LEU A 154 -15.72 -0.82 15.46
CA LEU A 154 -16.45 -0.80 14.19
C LEU A 154 -17.18 0.51 13.96
N SER A 155 -16.73 1.63 14.54
CA SER A 155 -17.13 2.92 14.00
C SER A 155 -16.72 2.91 12.53
N THR A 156 -17.66 2.56 11.66
CA THR A 156 -17.65 2.85 10.25
C THR A 156 -17.23 4.31 10.27
N MET A 157 -15.98 4.61 9.87
CA MET A 157 -15.41 5.95 10.11
C MET A 157 -16.50 6.93 9.76
N LYS A 158 -16.90 7.82 10.65
CA LYS A 158 -18.15 8.61 10.53
C LYS A 158 -18.40 9.11 9.10
N HIS A 159 -17.31 9.45 8.41
CA HIS A 159 -17.23 9.78 6.99
C HIS A 159 -17.81 8.75 5.99
N PHE A 160 -17.74 7.44 6.22
CA PHE A 160 -18.34 6.37 5.42
C PHE A 160 -19.84 6.18 5.69
N ARG A 161 -20.29 6.39 6.94
CA ARG A 161 -21.72 6.31 7.28
C ARG A 161 -22.49 7.51 6.72
N ASP A 162 -21.86 8.69 6.81
CA ASP A 162 -22.38 9.96 6.29
C ASP A 162 -21.84 10.26 4.87
N ALA A 163 -21.18 9.27 4.24
CA ALA A 163 -20.53 9.44 2.96
C ALA A 163 -21.54 9.74 1.86
N LYS A 164 -21.16 10.66 0.97
CA LYS A 164 -21.70 10.72 -0.38
C LYS A 164 -21.52 9.36 -1.08
N PRO A 165 -22.32 9.05 -2.12
CA PRO A 165 -22.14 7.83 -2.89
C PRO A 165 -20.67 7.54 -3.23
N LEU A 166 -20.28 6.26 -3.22
CA LEU A 166 -18.90 5.79 -3.44
C LEU A 166 -18.23 6.49 -4.63
N GLU A 167 -18.98 6.70 -5.72
CA GLU A 167 -18.55 7.36 -6.94
C GLU A 167 -18.18 8.84 -6.72
N GLU A 168 -18.97 9.58 -5.93
CA GLU A 168 -18.67 10.98 -5.60
C GLU A 168 -17.41 11.09 -4.74
N MET A 169 -17.24 10.19 -3.77
CA MET A 169 -16.03 10.13 -2.96
C MET A 169 -14.80 9.81 -3.82
N TRP A 170 -14.92 8.85 -4.74
CA TRP A 170 -13.85 8.50 -5.68
C TRP A 170 -13.48 9.68 -6.57
N LYS A 171 -14.47 10.35 -7.17
CA LYS A 171 -14.26 11.52 -8.01
C LYS A 171 -13.57 12.64 -7.23
N LYS A 172 -14.01 12.91 -5.99
CA LYS A 172 -13.37 13.91 -5.13
C LYS A 172 -11.93 13.53 -4.81
N PHE A 173 -11.68 12.27 -4.44
CA PHE A 173 -10.34 11.79 -4.12
C PHE A 173 -9.37 11.94 -5.31
N MET A 174 -9.80 11.60 -6.52
CA MET A 174 -9.00 11.77 -7.75
C MET A 174 -8.72 13.25 -8.04
N ILE A 175 -9.72 14.13 -7.93
CA ILE A 175 -9.54 15.58 -8.10
C ILE A 175 -8.55 16.13 -7.07
N ASP A 176 -8.71 15.74 -5.80
CA ASP A 176 -7.84 16.19 -4.73
C ASP A 176 -6.39 15.70 -4.98
N GLN A 177 -6.18 14.44 -5.42
CA GLN A 177 -4.84 13.95 -5.78
C GLN A 177 -4.17 14.73 -6.92
N GLU A 178 -4.92 15.14 -7.93
CA GLU A 178 -4.40 15.95 -9.04
C GLU A 178 -4.09 17.40 -8.64
N ALA A 179 -4.68 17.90 -7.56
CA ALA A 179 -4.54 19.27 -7.10
C ALA A 179 -3.36 19.51 -6.14
N TYR A 180 -2.69 18.45 -5.66
CA TYR A 180 -1.58 18.57 -4.72
C TYR A 180 -0.23 18.29 -5.36
N ASP A 181 0.75 19.13 -5.05
CA ASP A 181 2.15 18.87 -5.38
C ASP A 181 2.78 17.93 -4.33
N GLN A 182 3.53 16.95 -4.81
CA GLN A 182 4.32 16.08 -3.93
C GLN A 182 5.56 16.82 -3.42
N VAL A 183 5.71 16.86 -2.09
CA VAL A 183 6.93 17.36 -1.43
C VAL A 183 7.67 16.20 -0.78
N ASN A 184 8.89 15.93 -1.25
CA ASN A 184 9.77 14.94 -0.67
C ASN A 184 10.73 15.62 0.33
N LEU A 185 10.52 15.38 1.62
CA LEU A 185 11.41 15.87 2.68
C LEU A 185 12.46 14.80 2.98
N SER A 186 13.74 15.20 3.02
CA SER A 186 14.85 14.33 3.38
C SER A 186 15.49 14.81 4.66
N PHE A 187 15.74 13.89 5.58
CA PHE A 187 16.41 14.14 6.84
C PHE A 187 17.63 13.23 6.95
N SER A 188 18.80 13.82 7.23
CA SER A 188 20.01 13.05 7.52
C SER A 188 19.90 12.37 8.88
N GLY A 189 20.72 11.34 9.11
CA GLY A 189 20.81 10.69 10.43
C GLY A 189 21.13 11.68 11.55
N GLU A 190 22.03 12.64 11.31
CA GLU A 190 22.38 13.70 12.27
C GLU A 190 21.20 14.61 12.59
N GLN A 191 20.39 14.97 11.57
CA GLN A 191 19.19 15.78 11.77
C GLN A 191 18.14 15.02 12.59
N LEU A 192 17.95 13.73 12.33
CA LEU A 192 17.02 12.88 13.09
C LEU A 192 17.47 12.72 14.55
N VAL A 193 18.76 12.53 14.79
CA VAL A 193 19.33 12.49 16.14
C VAL A 193 19.07 13.81 16.86
N LYS A 194 19.35 14.95 16.21
CA LYS A 194 19.09 16.28 16.78
C LYS A 194 17.61 16.51 17.10
N LEU A 195 16.69 16.12 16.20
CA LEU A 195 15.25 16.21 16.42
C LEU A 195 14.82 15.39 17.63
N ARG A 196 15.32 14.16 17.74
CA ARG A 196 15.05 13.27 18.88
C ARG A 196 15.57 13.86 20.19
N THR A 197 16.79 14.40 20.20
CA THR A 197 17.36 15.10 21.38
C THR A 197 16.45 16.26 21.81
N LEU A 198 16.00 17.10 20.87
CA LEU A 198 15.12 18.23 21.17
C LEU A 198 13.74 17.81 21.69
N ALA A 199 13.25 16.63 21.33
CA ALA A 199 11.93 16.14 21.70
C ALA A 199 11.87 15.46 23.09
N GLY A 200 13.02 15.10 23.67
CA GLY A 200 13.07 14.36 24.95
C GLY A 200 14.08 13.20 24.98
N GLU A 201 15.10 13.25 24.12
CA GLU A 201 16.21 12.29 24.06
C GLU A 201 15.74 10.83 23.91
N ASP A 202 16.25 9.93 24.75
CA ASP A 202 16.11 8.48 24.55
C ASP A 202 14.69 7.96 24.80
N ASN A 203 13.86 8.71 25.51
CA ASN A 203 12.47 8.31 25.82
C ASN A 203 11.52 8.47 24.63
N ILE A 204 11.94 9.13 23.55
CA ILE A 204 11.12 9.42 22.37
C ILE A 204 11.69 8.65 21.18
N THR A 205 10.84 8.04 20.36
CA THR A 205 11.31 7.37 19.14
C THR A 205 11.64 8.40 18.06
N ILE A 206 12.48 8.03 17.07
CA ILE A 206 12.74 8.90 15.91
C ILE A 206 11.43 9.23 15.17
N GLN A 207 10.52 8.25 15.05
CA GLN A 207 9.23 8.42 14.39
C GLN A 207 8.37 9.47 15.11
N ASP A 208 8.29 9.41 16.44
CA ASP A 208 7.51 10.37 17.24
C ASP A 208 8.08 11.79 17.13
N ALA A 209 9.40 11.92 17.25
CA ALA A 209 10.09 13.20 17.13
C ALA A 209 9.89 13.83 15.74
N LEU A 210 10.01 13.04 14.68
CA LEU A 210 9.80 13.49 13.30
C LEU A 210 8.32 13.88 13.06
N THR A 211 7.39 13.07 13.55
CA THR A 211 5.95 13.35 13.45
C THR A 211 5.60 14.66 14.14
N ALA A 212 6.10 14.87 15.36
CA ALA A 212 5.91 16.12 16.10
C ALA A 212 6.49 17.32 15.34
N TYR A 213 7.69 17.18 14.77
CA TYR A 213 8.31 18.23 13.96
C TYR A 213 7.47 18.60 12.73
N ILE A 214 6.96 17.61 11.99
CA ILE A 214 6.12 17.84 10.81
C ILE A 214 4.83 18.56 11.21
N ILE A 215 4.14 18.10 12.26
CA ILE A 215 2.90 18.73 12.73
C ILE A 215 3.13 20.18 13.16
N LEU A 216 4.19 20.45 13.93
CA LEU A 216 4.55 21.81 14.35
C LEU A 216 4.85 22.70 13.15
N THR A 217 5.57 22.18 12.16
CA THR A 217 5.90 22.90 10.92
C THR A 217 4.64 23.25 10.14
N LEU A 218 3.73 22.29 9.95
CA LEU A 218 2.45 22.52 9.28
C LEU A 218 1.58 23.54 10.04
N ASN A 219 1.47 23.42 11.36
CA ASN A 219 0.73 24.40 12.17
C ASN A 219 1.32 25.81 12.05
N LYS A 220 2.66 25.92 12.09
CA LYS A 220 3.35 27.20 12.03
C LYS A 220 3.26 27.88 10.66
N TYR A 221 3.32 27.13 9.56
CA TYR A 221 3.44 27.73 8.23
C TYR A 221 2.20 27.59 7.36
N CYS A 222 1.40 26.54 7.56
CA CYS A 222 0.19 26.29 6.76
C CYS A 222 -1.09 26.78 7.46
N TYR A 223 -1.11 26.83 8.80
CA TYR A 223 -2.32 27.13 9.58
C TYR A 223 -2.19 28.35 10.51
N TYR A 224 -1.13 29.15 10.36
CA TYR A 224 -0.83 30.27 11.27
C TYR A 224 -2.00 31.25 11.45
N ASN A 225 -2.75 31.52 10.37
CA ASN A 225 -3.83 32.52 10.32
C ASN A 225 -5.25 31.93 10.36
N ASP A 226 -5.41 30.62 10.54
CA ASP A 226 -6.73 29.98 10.64
C ASP A 226 -6.78 29.07 11.87
N ASP A 227 -7.15 29.67 13.01
CA ASP A 227 -7.27 28.97 14.30
C ASP A 227 -8.24 27.79 14.25
N LYS A 228 -9.16 27.75 13.28
CA LYS A 228 -10.09 26.63 13.10
C LYS A 228 -9.43 25.44 12.42
N ARG A 229 -8.32 25.63 11.70
CA ARG A 229 -7.59 24.58 10.96
C ARG A 229 -6.34 24.07 11.65
N ARG A 230 -5.96 24.62 12.81
CA ARG A 230 -4.82 24.11 13.59
C ARG A 230 -5.07 22.66 14.03
N ILE A 231 -4.11 21.78 13.72
CA ILE A 231 -4.17 20.36 14.04
C ILE A 231 -3.97 20.14 15.54
N LEU A 232 -3.05 20.88 16.15
CA LEU A 232 -2.83 20.91 17.60
C LEU A 232 -3.20 22.28 18.13
N ARG A 233 -4.06 22.29 19.14
CA ARG A 233 -4.29 23.46 19.99
C ARG A 233 -3.36 23.30 21.18
N MET A 234 -2.28 24.09 21.21
CA MET A 234 -1.44 24.22 22.40
C MET A 234 -2.14 25.09 23.43
#